data_AF-A0A2A9K0S4-F1
#
_entry.id   AF-A0A2A9K0S4-F1
#
_cell.length_a   1.000
_cell.length_b   1.000
_cell.length_c   1.000
_cell.angle_alpha   90.00
_cell.angle_beta   90.00
_cell.angle_gamma   90.00
#
_symmetry.space_group_name_H-M   'P 1'
#
loop_
_entity.id
_entity.type
_entity.pdbx_description
1 polymer ?
#
loop_
_entity_poly.entity_id
_entity_poly.type
_entity_poly.pdbx_seq_one_letter_code
_entity_poly.pdbx_strand_id
1 'polypeptide(L)'
;MSSLIQDMSTSILVRAADTTVLGADLFTSINNLIAKAQGTFNLLVVLIGAVIFLIGSARSKWTLPAVLLSLLAAGLFVWGGLQGVQWAADSAGATIK
;
A
#
# COMPACT_ATOMS: atom_id res chain seq x y z
N MET A 1 -32.57 -14.40 41.62
CA MET A 1 -31.46 -13.44 41.42
C MET A 1 -30.32 -13.99 40.56
N SER A 2 -30.08 -15.31 40.50
CA SER A 2 -28.99 -15.89 39.69
C SER A 2 -29.17 -15.77 38.17
N SER A 3 -30.39 -15.95 37.64
CA SER A 3 -30.65 -15.90 36.18
C SER A 3 -30.47 -14.50 35.58
N LEU A 4 -30.92 -13.45 36.27
CA LEU A 4 -30.78 -12.07 35.80
C LEU A 4 -29.31 -11.63 35.70
N ILE A 5 -28.49 -12.01 36.68
CA ILE A 5 -27.05 -11.71 36.68
C ILE A 5 -26.35 -12.48 35.55
N GLN A 6 -26.77 -13.71 35.30
CA GLN A 6 -26.25 -14.53 34.21
C GLN A 6 -26.63 -13.94 32.83
N ASP A 7 -27.87 -13.50 32.63
CA ASP A 7 -28.33 -12.85 31.39
C ASP A 7 -27.65 -11.49 31.14
N MET A 8 -27.40 -10.70 32.19
CA MET A 8 -26.64 -9.45 32.04
C MET A 8 -25.17 -9.72 31.71
N SER A 9 -24.56 -10.75 32.30
CA SER A 9 -23.16 -11.11 32.02
C SER A 9 -22.96 -11.58 30.58
N THR A 10 -23.90 -12.38 30.04
CA THR A 10 -23.86 -12.82 28.64
C THR A 10 -24.10 -11.67 27.69
N SER A 11 -25.03 -10.75 27.98
CA SER A 11 -25.24 -9.55 27.17
C SER A 11 -24.01 -8.63 27.09
N ILE A 12 -23.27 -8.46 28.18
CA ILE A 12 -22.04 -7.66 28.21
C ILE A 12 -20.93 -8.35 27.40
N LEU A 13 -20.77 -9.67 27.56
CA LEU A 13 -19.78 -10.44 26.82
C LEU A 13 -20.06 -10.45 25.31
N VAL A 14 -21.32 -10.55 24.89
CA VAL A 14 -21.70 -10.48 23.47
C VAL A 14 -21.44 -9.09 22.91
N ARG A 15 -21.83 -8.01 23.61
CA ARG A 15 -21.54 -6.64 23.15
C ARG A 15 -20.04 -6.34 23.08
N ALA A 16 -19.25 -6.86 24.03
CA ALA A 16 -17.80 -6.73 24.01
C ALA A 16 -17.19 -7.55 22.86
N ALA A 17 -17.70 -8.75 22.58
CA ALA A 17 -17.26 -9.54 21.43
C ALA A 17 -17.58 -8.83 20.11
N ASP A 18 -18.79 -8.27 19.96
CA ASP A 18 -19.20 -7.55 18.76
C ASP A 18 -18.33 -6.31 18.50
N THR A 19 -17.99 -5.53 19.53
CA THR A 19 -17.10 -4.37 19.36
C THR A 19 -15.65 -4.78 19.05
N THR A 20 -15.20 -5.93 19.56
CA THR A 20 -13.87 -6.46 19.27
C THR A 20 -13.78 -7.00 17.84
N VAL A 21 -14.83 -7.67 17.36
CA VAL A 21 -14.93 -8.19 15.98
C VAL A 21 -15.06 -7.04 14.98
N LEU A 22 -15.93 -6.06 15.23
CA LEU A 22 -16.05 -4.86 14.39
C LEU A 22 -14.74 -4.06 14.31
N GLY A 23 -13.99 -3.98 15.42
CA GLY A 23 -12.66 -3.40 15.42
C GLY A 23 -11.70 -4.20 14.52
N ALA A 24 -11.62 -5.52 14.70
CA ALA A 24 -10.75 -6.39 13.93
C ALA A 24 -11.04 -6.35 12.41
N ASP A 25 -12.32 -6.31 12.02
CA ASP A 25 -12.74 -6.24 10.61
C ASP A 25 -12.37 -4.89 9.97
N LEU A 26 -12.48 -3.79 10.71
CA LEU A 26 -12.07 -2.46 10.24
C LEU A 26 -10.55 -2.39 10.02
N PHE A 27 -9.74 -2.83 10.99
CA PHE A 27 -8.28 -2.85 10.85
C PHE A 27 -7.83 -3.78 9.71
N THR A 28 -8.49 -4.93 9.54
CA THR A 28 -8.24 -5.85 8.44
C THR A 28 -8.57 -5.23 7.08
N SER A 29 -9.72 -4.53 6.99
CA SER A 29 -10.13 -3.85 5.75
C SER A 29 -9.18 -2.70 5.38
N ILE A 30 -8.74 -1.92 6.36
CA ILE A 30 -7.75 -0.84 6.17
C ILE A 30 -6.40 -1.42 5.71
N ASN A 31 -5.91 -2.49 6.34
CA ASN A 31 -4.66 -3.14 5.94
C ASN A 31 -4.74 -3.69 4.51
N ASN A 32 -5.88 -4.28 4.14
CA ASN A 32 -6.13 -4.73 2.76
C ASN A 32 -6.16 -3.56 1.76
N LEU A 33 -6.71 -2.42 2.14
CA LEU A 33 -6.76 -1.23 1.30
C LEU A 33 -5.35 -0.65 1.08
N ILE A 34 -4.51 -0.63 2.12
CA ILE A 34 -3.11 -0.20 2.05
C ILE A 34 -2.29 -1.12 1.15
N ALA A 35 -2.46 -2.44 1.29
CA ALA A 35 -1.77 -3.40 0.42
C ALA A 35 -2.15 -3.20 -1.07
N LYS A 36 -3.44 -2.97 -1.36
CA LYS A 36 -3.91 -2.65 -2.72
C LYS A 36 -3.36 -1.32 -3.22
N ALA A 37 -3.32 -0.29 -2.36
CA ALA A 37 -2.76 1.00 -2.70
C ALA A 37 -1.26 0.88 -3.03
N GLN A 38 -0.49 0.15 -2.23
CA GLN A 38 0.93 -0.09 -2.45
C GLN A 38 1.17 -0.79 -3.80
N GLY A 39 0.40 -1.83 -4.11
CA GLY A 39 0.44 -2.49 -5.41
C GLY A 39 0.14 -1.55 -6.59
N THR A 40 -0.84 -0.66 -6.42
CA THR A 40 -1.24 0.33 -7.43
C THR A 40 -0.15 1.38 -7.65
N PHE A 41 0.43 1.92 -6.57
CA PHE A 41 1.52 2.90 -6.65
C PHE A 41 2.78 2.29 -7.26
N ASN A 42 3.14 1.05 -6.90
CA ASN A 42 4.25 0.35 -7.54
C ASN A 42 4.06 0.21 -9.05
N LEU A 43 2.85 -0.15 -9.49
CA LEU A 43 2.52 -0.22 -10.91
C LEU A 43 2.66 1.16 -11.60
N LEU A 44 2.16 2.22 -10.98
CA LEU A 44 2.28 3.58 -11.52
C LEU A 44 3.74 4.02 -11.65
N VAL A 45 4.57 3.74 -10.63
CA VAL A 45 6.01 4.04 -10.66
C VAL A 45 6.68 3.34 -11.85
N VAL A 46 6.39 2.06 -12.07
CA VAL A 46 6.95 1.31 -13.21
C VAL A 46 6.47 1.87 -14.55
N LEU A 47 5.18 2.20 -14.67
CA LEU A 47 4.62 2.77 -15.91
C LEU A 47 5.23 4.14 -16.23
N ILE A 48 5.38 5.02 -15.23
CA ILE A 48 6.03 6.33 -15.41
C ILE A 48 7.50 6.13 -15.79
N GLY A 49 8.20 5.20 -15.15
CA GLY A 49 9.57 4.83 -15.53
C GLY A 49 9.69 4.38 -16.98
N ALA A 50 8.76 3.54 -17.45
CA ALA A 50 8.70 3.12 -18.86
C ALA A 50 8.47 4.31 -19.81
N VAL A 51 7.60 5.26 -19.45
CA VAL A 51 7.37 6.48 -20.23
C VAL A 51 8.63 7.36 -20.28
N ILE A 52 9.34 7.54 -19.17
CA ILE A 52 10.61 8.29 -19.11
C ILE A 52 11.63 7.66 -20.07
N PHE A 53 11.75 6.32 -20.04
CA PHE A 53 12.64 5.59 -20.94
C PHE A 53 12.27 5.80 -22.42
N LEU A 54 10.99 5.65 -22.76
CA LEU A 54 10.50 5.80 -24.13
C LEU A 54 10.72 7.22 -24.65
N ILE A 55 10.42 8.24 -23.85
CA ILE A 55 10.62 9.65 -24.23
C ILE A 55 12.11 9.95 -24.43
N GLY A 56 12.96 9.55 -23.49
CA GLY A 56 14.41 9.79 -23.56
C GLY A 56 15.05 9.11 -24.78
N SER A 57 14.65 7.86 -25.03
CA SER A 57 15.14 7.06 -26.16
C SER A 57 14.63 7.60 -27.51
N ALA A 58 13.34 7.93 -27.61
CA ALA A 58 12.73 8.42 -28.84
C ALA A 58 13.24 9.81 -29.24
N ARG A 59 13.40 10.72 -28.27
CA ARG A 59 13.92 12.08 -28.54
C ARG A 59 15.33 12.04 -29.12
N SER A 60 16.10 11.04 -28.72
CA SER A 60 17.47 10.83 -29.16
C SER A 60 17.60 9.85 -30.32
N LYS A 61 16.49 9.59 -31.03
CA LYS A 61 16.40 8.71 -32.21
C LYS A 61 16.95 7.30 -31.96
N TRP A 62 16.78 6.78 -30.76
CA TRP A 62 17.23 5.43 -30.38
C TRP A 62 18.73 5.21 -30.52
N THR A 63 19.54 6.27 -30.46
CA THR A 63 21.01 6.13 -30.42
C THR A 63 21.44 5.39 -29.16
N LEU A 64 22.41 4.50 -29.30
CA LEU A 64 22.87 3.63 -28.20
C LEU A 64 23.21 4.42 -26.90
N PRO A 65 23.97 5.53 -26.94
CA PRO A 65 24.27 6.28 -25.72
C PRO A 65 23.03 6.83 -25.03
N ALA A 66 22.05 7.29 -25.81
CA ALA A 66 20.83 7.85 -25.26
C ALA A 66 19.89 6.78 -24.69
N VAL A 67 19.83 5.61 -25.32
CA VAL A 67 19.09 4.47 -24.78
C VAL A 67 19.67 4.07 -23.42
N LEU A 68 21.01 3.98 -23.30
CA LEU A 68 21.67 3.65 -22.04
C LEU A 68 21.41 4.70 -20.94
N LEU A 69 21.51 6.00 -21.27
CA LEU A 69 21.23 7.07 -20.32
C LEU A 69 19.75 7.11 -19.91
N SER A 70 18.84 6.88 -20.85
CA SER A 70 17.39 6.85 -20.57
C SER A 70 17.02 5.64 -19.72
N LEU A 71 17.67 4.49 -19.96
CA LEU A 71 17.49 3.27 -19.17
C LEU A 71 18.01 3.46 -17.74
N LEU A 72 19.16 4.12 -17.58
CA LEU A 72 19.69 4.49 -16.27
C LEU A 72 18.73 5.43 -15.53
N ALA A 73 18.24 6.49 -16.20
CA ALA A 73 17.32 7.45 -15.60
C ALA A 73 15.99 6.80 -15.18
N ALA A 74 15.39 5.99 -16.07
CA ALA A 74 14.19 5.24 -15.76
C ALA A 74 14.41 4.21 -14.64
N GLY A 75 15.54 3.51 -14.65
CA GLY A 75 15.92 2.56 -13.60
C GLY A 75 16.06 3.23 -12.24
N LEU A 76 16.75 4.38 -12.17
CA LEU A 76 16.89 5.16 -10.93
C LEU A 76 15.55 5.70 -10.44
N PHE A 77 14.70 6.17 -11.34
CA PHE A 77 13.35 6.62 -10.99
C PHE A 77 12.50 5.48 -10.40
N VAL A 78 12.48 4.31 -11.06
CA VAL A 78 11.72 3.15 -10.57
C VAL A 78 12.27 2.69 -9.23
N TRP A 79 13.59 2.57 -9.10
CA TRP A 79 14.21 2.16 -7.84
C TRP A 79 13.88 3.11 -6.69
N GLY A 80 14.07 4.43 -6.88
CA GLY A 80 13.74 5.43 -5.87
C GLY A 80 12.23 5.49 -5.57
N GLY A 81 11.39 5.37 -6.60
CA GLY A 81 9.94 5.37 -6.45
C GLY A 81 9.42 4.17 -5.66
N LEU A 82 9.91 2.97 -5.93
CA LEU A 82 9.52 1.77 -5.17
C LEU A 82 9.93 1.87 -3.70
N GLN A 83 11.13 2.37 -3.41
CA GLN A 83 11.57 2.63 -2.03
C GLN A 83 10.70 3.68 -1.33
N GLY A 84 10.30 4.75 -2.03
CA GLY A 84 9.38 5.75 -1.50
C GLY A 84 7.99 5.19 -1.20
N VAL A 85 7.47 4.32 -2.07
CA VAL A 85 6.18 3.64 -1.86
C VAL A 85 6.24 2.70 -0.67
N GLN A 86 7.33 1.95 -0.50
CA GLN A 86 7.53 1.10 0.67
C GLN A 86 7.58 1.93 1.96
N TRP A 87 8.36 3.01 1.98
CA TRP A 87 8.43 3.91 3.14
C TRP A 87 7.07 4.51 3.50
N ALA A 88 6.28 4.91 2.50
CA ALA A 88 4.93 5.44 2.72
C ALA A 88 3.98 4.37 3.28
N ALA A 89 4.08 3.11 2.79
CA ALA A 89 3.31 2.00 3.31
C ALA A 89 3.68 1.67 4.77
N ASP A 90 4.97 1.66 5.10
CA ASP A 90 5.46 1.42 6.46
C ASP A 90 5.00 2.53 7.42
N SER A 91 5.00 3.78 6.97
CA SER A 91 4.51 4.93 7.74
C SER A 91 2.99 4.89 7.98
N ALA A 92 2.22 4.47 6.96
CA ALA A 92 0.79 4.27 7.09
C ALA A 92 0.47 3.10 8.04
N GLY A 93 1.15 1.96 7.89
CA GLY A 93 0.99 0.80 8.76
C GLY A 93 1.37 1.06 10.22
N ALA A 94 2.35 1.93 10.47
CA ALA A 94 2.71 2.36 11.83
C ALA A 94 1.64 3.27 12.49
N THR A 95 0.82 3.97 11.70
CA THR A 95 -0.26 4.83 12.21
C THR A 95 -1.51 4.02 12.60
N ILE A 96 -1.64 2.79 12.10
CA ILE A 96 -2.83 1.94 12.27
C ILE A 96 -2.67 0.89 13.38
N LYS A 97 -1.49 0.78 13.97
CA LYS A 97 -1.26 0.00 15.21
C LYS A 97 -1.65 0.81 16.44
#